data_AF-A0A2N2W771-F1
#
_entry.id   AF-A0A2N2W771-F1
#
_cell.length_a   1.000
_cell.length_b   1.000
_cell.length_c   1.000
_cell.angle_alpha   90.00
_cell.angle_beta   90.00
_cell.angle_gamma   90.00
#
_symmetry.space_group_name_H-M   'P 1'
#
loop_
_entity.id
_entity.type
_entity.pdbx_description
1 polymer ?
#
loop_
_entity_poly.entity_id
_entity_poly.type
_entity_poly.pdbx_seq_one_letter_code
_entity_poly.pdbx_strand_id
1 'polypeptide(L)'
;MQDSDTQFLNNTELIKFLTIFTQHTIMKTIHLITITILSVLLFSAVSANAQSKKVKTDAEVLFSIAIDCPSCQKKLESQVPYEKGVKDMKIDLENQTIWLLFSSDKTTKETLAKALDKLGYPAKEIVPEAPKK
;
A
#
# COMPACT_ATOMS: atom_id res chain seq x y z
N MET A 1 77.22 17.01 47.41
CA MET A 1 76.86 16.62 46.03
C MET A 1 75.44 16.09 46.10
N GLN A 2 74.45 16.98 46.09
CA GLN A 2 73.04 16.60 46.19
C GLN A 2 72.19 17.78 45.66
N ASP A 3 71.87 17.77 44.36
CA ASP A 3 70.73 18.52 43.79
C ASP A 3 70.44 18.04 42.36
N SER A 4 69.83 16.84 42.23
CA SER A 4 69.37 16.36 40.91
C SER A 4 68.10 15.50 40.94
N ASP A 5 67.47 15.31 42.10
CA ASP A 5 66.29 14.44 42.23
C ASP A 5 64.95 15.20 42.24
N THR A 6 64.98 16.53 42.34
CA THR A 6 63.76 17.35 42.52
C THR A 6 63.08 17.77 41.21
N GLN A 7 63.61 17.42 40.03
CA GLN A 7 62.97 17.74 38.74
C GLN A 7 62.22 16.57 38.06
N PHE A 8 62.38 15.33 38.53
CA PHE A 8 61.76 14.17 37.85
C PHE A 8 60.30 13.91 38.25
N LEU A 9 59.86 14.30 39.45
CA LEU A 9 58.53 13.93 39.96
C LEU A 9 57.36 14.77 39.41
N ASN A 10 57.62 15.89 38.71
CA ASN A 10 56.55 16.76 38.22
C ASN A 10 56.05 16.41 36.82
N ASN A 11 56.82 15.66 36.02
CA ASN A 11 56.46 15.39 34.62
C ASN A 11 55.61 14.11 34.48
N THR A 12 55.85 13.09 35.32
CA THR A 12 55.14 11.79 35.20
C THR A 12 53.69 11.87 35.69
N GLU A 13 53.41 12.64 36.75
CA GLU A 13 52.04 12.83 37.25
C GLU A 13 51.19 13.71 36.31
N LEU A 14 51.79 14.73 35.68
CA LEU A 14 51.14 15.56 34.65
C LEU A 14 50.83 14.76 33.38
N ILE A 15 51.73 13.88 32.95
CA ILE A 15 51.50 12.95 31.82
C ILE A 15 50.38 11.95 32.15
N LYS A 16 50.35 11.40 33.38
CA LYS A 16 49.24 10.55 33.85
C LYS A 16 47.92 11.33 33.87
N PHE A 17 47.94 12.59 34.32
CA PHE A 17 46.73 13.41 34.35
C PHE A 17 46.22 13.75 32.95
N LEU A 18 47.10 14.12 32.02
CA LEU A 18 46.78 14.37 30.59
C LEU A 18 46.32 13.10 29.88
N THR A 19 46.87 11.93 30.19
CA THR A 19 46.43 10.64 29.62
C THR A 19 45.11 10.16 30.20
N ILE A 20 44.82 10.40 31.48
CA ILE A 20 43.51 10.15 32.10
C ILE A 20 42.45 11.11 31.53
N PHE A 21 42.80 12.38 31.31
CA PHE A 21 41.91 13.37 30.70
C PHE A 21 41.59 13.04 29.24
N THR A 22 42.60 12.59 28.46
CA THR A 22 42.38 12.12 27.08
C THR A 22 41.61 10.80 27.05
N GLN A 23 41.89 9.83 27.94
CA GLN A 23 41.09 8.60 28.07
C GLN A 23 39.63 8.86 28.45
N HIS A 24 39.35 9.79 29.35
CA HIS A 24 37.99 10.16 29.72
C HIS A 24 37.23 10.86 28.58
N THR A 25 37.95 11.65 27.77
CA THR A 25 37.39 12.29 26.56
C THR A 25 37.15 11.26 25.45
N ILE A 26 38.07 10.31 25.25
CA ILE A 26 37.98 9.21 24.26
C ILE A 26 36.86 8.22 24.61
N MET A 27 36.69 7.87 25.89
CA MET A 27 35.65 6.93 26.32
C MET A 27 34.24 7.53 26.14
N LYS A 28 34.07 8.83 26.41
CA LYS A 28 32.80 9.54 26.16
C LYS A 28 32.51 9.70 24.67
N THR A 29 33.51 9.93 23.82
CA THR A 29 33.29 10.00 22.37
C THR A 29 32.98 8.63 21.77
N ILE A 30 33.61 7.54 22.23
CA ILE A 30 33.27 6.17 21.80
C ILE A 30 31.84 5.81 22.19
N HIS A 31 31.41 6.13 23.42
CA HIS A 31 30.02 5.93 23.88
C HIS A 31 29.00 6.75 23.06
N LEU A 32 29.34 8.00 22.72
CA LEU A 32 28.49 8.84 21.85
C LEU A 32 28.41 8.29 20.41
N ILE A 33 29.51 7.74 19.88
CA ILE A 33 29.55 7.16 18.54
C ILE A 33 28.73 5.85 18.49
N THR A 34 28.84 4.96 19.50
CA THR A 34 28.01 3.74 19.55
C THR A 34 26.52 4.03 19.70
N ILE A 35 26.14 5.03 20.50
CA ILE A 35 24.73 5.45 20.62
C ILE A 35 24.20 6.00 19.29
N THR A 36 25.03 6.77 18.57
CA THR A 36 24.66 7.34 17.27
C THR A 36 24.49 6.24 16.22
N ILE A 37 25.39 5.25 16.16
CA ILE A 37 25.29 4.11 15.23
C ILE A 37 24.08 3.22 15.54
N LEU A 38 23.79 2.97 16.82
CA LEU A 38 22.60 2.21 17.25
C LEU A 38 21.30 2.94 16.90
N SER A 39 21.28 4.28 16.98
CA SER A 39 20.11 5.08 16.58
C SER A 39 19.84 5.02 15.07
N VAL A 40 20.89 4.99 14.23
CA VAL A 40 20.74 4.89 12.76
C VAL A 40 20.22 3.52 12.33
N LEU A 41 20.59 2.46 13.03
CA LEU A 41 20.08 1.09 12.80
C LEU A 41 18.59 0.92 13.15
N LEU A 42 18.03 1.77 14.02
CA LEU A 42 16.61 1.72 14.39
C LEU A 42 15.71 2.49 13.40
N PHE A 43 16.27 3.39 12.59
CA PHE A 43 15.51 4.18 11.62
C PHE A 43 15.19 3.44 10.31
N SER A 44 15.92 2.36 9.98
CA SER A 44 15.69 1.56 8.77
C SER A 44 14.52 0.56 8.88
N ALA A 45 13.91 0.42 10.07
CA ALA A 45 12.77 -0.48 10.29
C ALA A 45 11.38 0.17 10.06
N VAL A 46 11.28 1.48 9.82
CA VAL A 46 9.99 2.14 9.56
C VAL A 46 9.72 2.20 8.05
N SER A 47 9.62 1.01 7.47
CA SER A 47 9.00 0.79 6.16
C SER A 47 7.98 -0.34 6.29
N ALA A 48 7.02 -0.16 7.20
CA ALA A 48 5.79 -0.94 7.18
C ALA A 48 4.98 -0.48 5.96
N ASN A 49 5.34 -0.97 4.77
CA ASN A 49 4.43 -0.97 3.64
C ASN A 49 3.27 -1.88 4.02
N ALA A 50 2.21 -1.28 4.56
CA ALA A 50 0.91 -1.92 4.72
C ALA A 50 0.39 -2.24 3.32
N GLN A 51 0.87 -3.34 2.74
CA GLN A 51 0.16 -4.03 1.69
C GLN A 51 -1.11 -4.56 2.35
N SER A 52 -2.13 -3.70 2.40
CA SER A 52 -3.50 -4.16 2.51
C SER A 52 -3.67 -5.17 1.39
N LYS A 53 -3.64 -6.44 1.76
CA LYS A 53 -4.24 -7.50 0.98
C LYS A 53 -5.68 -7.06 0.83
N LYS A 54 -6.00 -6.35 -0.26
CA LYS A 54 -7.39 -6.12 -0.64
C LYS A 54 -7.98 -7.52 -0.67
N VAL A 55 -8.82 -7.83 0.32
CA VAL A 55 -9.85 -8.83 0.14
C VAL A 55 -10.55 -8.35 -1.13
N LYS A 56 -10.29 -9.04 -2.24
CA LYS A 56 -10.93 -8.71 -3.51
C LYS A 56 -12.38 -9.15 -3.31
N THR A 57 -13.21 -8.27 -2.81
CA THR A 57 -14.67 -8.42 -2.75
C THR A 57 -15.28 -8.19 -4.12
N ASP A 58 -14.54 -8.58 -5.15
CA ASP A 58 -14.93 -8.39 -6.53
C ASP A 58 -15.87 -9.55 -6.85
N ALA A 59 -17.12 -9.22 -7.17
CA ALA A 59 -18.12 -10.13 -7.65
C ALA A 59 -18.43 -9.80 -9.10
N GLU A 60 -18.73 -10.85 -9.85
CA GLU A 60 -19.18 -10.73 -11.23
C GLU A 60 -20.67 -11.01 -11.32
N VAL A 61 -21.33 -10.34 -12.26
CA VAL A 61 -22.73 -10.57 -12.58
C VAL A 61 -22.91 -10.44 -14.08
N LEU A 62 -23.77 -11.29 -14.63
CA LEU A 62 -24.19 -11.20 -16.02
C LEU A 62 -25.64 -10.73 -16.05
N PHE A 63 -25.90 -9.69 -16.83
CA PHE A 63 -27.27 -9.26 -17.13
C PHE A 63 -27.57 -9.47 -18.61
N SER A 64 -28.79 -9.89 -18.91
CA SER A 64 -29.34 -9.83 -20.27
C SER A 64 -30.00 -8.47 -20.46
N ILE A 65 -29.63 -7.77 -21.54
CA ILE A 65 -30.16 -6.47 -21.94
C ILE A 65 -30.41 -6.45 -23.43
N ALA A 66 -31.61 -6.02 -23.83
CA ALA A 66 -31.95 -5.88 -25.24
C ALA A 66 -31.25 -4.65 -25.85
N ILE A 67 -30.05 -4.85 -26.38
CA ILE A 67 -29.30 -3.86 -27.15
C ILE A 67 -29.16 -4.37 -28.57
N ASP A 68 -29.68 -3.60 -29.51
CA ASP A 68 -29.60 -3.89 -30.95
C ASP A 68 -28.84 -2.79 -31.72
N CYS A 69 -28.41 -1.72 -31.04
CA CYS A 69 -27.80 -0.57 -31.69
C CYS A 69 -26.34 -0.35 -31.22
N PRO A 70 -25.38 -0.14 -32.14
CA PRO A 70 -23.99 0.18 -31.77
C PRO A 70 -23.86 1.51 -31.02
N SER A 71 -24.82 2.44 -31.18
CA SER A 71 -24.87 3.68 -30.40
C SER A 71 -25.24 3.41 -28.94
N CYS A 72 -26.13 2.45 -28.68
CA CYS A 72 -26.52 2.04 -27.33
C CYS A 72 -25.37 1.38 -26.58
N GLN A 73 -24.57 0.52 -27.25
CA GLN A 73 -23.35 -0.04 -26.67
C GLN A 73 -22.41 1.04 -26.17
N LYS A 74 -22.05 2.02 -27.04
CA LYS A 74 -21.15 3.11 -26.66
C LYS A 74 -21.67 3.93 -25.49
N LYS A 75 -23.00 4.11 -25.39
CA LYS A 75 -23.62 4.82 -24.28
C LYS A 75 -23.48 4.07 -22.97
N LEU A 76 -23.60 2.75 -22.96
CA LEU A 76 -23.38 1.95 -21.77
C LEU A 76 -21.90 1.88 -21.39
N GLU A 77 -21.00 1.67 -22.36
CA GLU A 77 -19.54 1.70 -22.15
C GLU A 77 -19.06 3.02 -21.54
N SER A 78 -19.76 4.12 -21.81
CA SER A 78 -19.43 5.45 -21.26
C SER A 78 -20.22 5.84 -20.01
N GLN A 79 -21.18 5.05 -19.54
CA GLN A 79 -21.97 5.39 -18.34
C GLN A 79 -21.81 4.36 -17.23
N VAL A 80 -21.80 3.08 -17.56
CA VAL A 80 -21.76 1.99 -16.58
C VAL A 80 -20.45 1.96 -15.76
N PRO A 81 -19.25 2.25 -16.31
CA PRO A 81 -18.03 2.32 -15.49
C PRO A 81 -18.03 3.45 -14.45
N TYR A 82 -18.91 4.45 -14.62
CA TYR A 82 -19.08 5.54 -13.66
C TYR A 82 -20.06 5.18 -12.53
N GLU A 83 -20.78 4.05 -12.64
CA GLU A 83 -21.62 3.54 -11.57
C GLU A 83 -20.77 3.13 -10.36
N LYS A 84 -21.29 3.41 -9.17
CA LYS A 84 -20.55 3.19 -7.93
C LYS A 84 -20.20 1.72 -7.76
N GLY A 85 -18.90 1.45 -7.62
CA GLY A 85 -18.38 0.12 -7.32
C GLY A 85 -18.18 -0.77 -8.54
N VAL A 86 -18.46 -0.31 -9.76
CA VAL A 86 -18.07 -1.02 -10.99
C VAL A 86 -16.57 -0.88 -11.19
N LYS A 87 -15.90 -2.00 -11.48
CA LYS A 87 -14.47 -2.07 -11.78
C LYS A 87 -14.23 -2.32 -13.25
N ASP A 88 -15.03 -3.19 -13.84
CA ASP A 88 -14.90 -3.59 -15.23
C ASP A 88 -16.26 -3.99 -15.80
N MET A 89 -16.37 -4.00 -17.13
CA MET A 89 -17.58 -4.35 -17.84
C MET A 89 -17.26 -4.81 -19.26
N LYS A 90 -18.00 -5.80 -19.74
CA LYS A 90 -17.93 -6.31 -21.10
C LYS A 90 -19.33 -6.48 -21.67
N ILE A 91 -19.60 -5.89 -22.83
CA ILE A 91 -20.87 -6.02 -23.55
C ILE A 91 -20.68 -7.03 -24.67
N ASP A 92 -21.63 -7.96 -24.78
CA ASP A 92 -21.73 -8.93 -25.86
C ASP A 92 -23.01 -8.65 -26.66
N LEU A 93 -22.85 -8.09 -27.87
CA LEU A 93 -23.97 -7.77 -28.76
C LEU A 93 -24.63 -9.03 -29.33
N GLU A 94 -23.86 -10.10 -29.50
CA GLU A 94 -24.31 -11.34 -30.12
C GLU A 94 -25.32 -12.06 -29.21
N ASN A 95 -24.99 -12.15 -27.92
CA ASN A 95 -25.85 -12.74 -26.90
C ASN A 95 -26.79 -11.73 -26.23
N GLN A 96 -26.69 -10.43 -26.57
CA GLN A 96 -27.43 -9.35 -25.91
C GLN A 96 -27.26 -9.39 -24.37
N THR A 97 -26.00 -9.55 -23.95
CA THR A 97 -25.63 -9.64 -22.53
C THR A 97 -24.55 -8.63 -22.15
N ILE A 98 -24.50 -8.32 -20.87
CA ILE A 98 -23.49 -7.47 -20.27
C ILE A 98 -22.92 -8.19 -19.04
N TRP A 99 -21.61 -8.38 -19.03
CA TRP A 99 -20.87 -8.86 -17.88
C TRP A 99 -20.33 -7.64 -17.14
N LEU A 100 -20.48 -7.59 -15.82
CA LEU A 100 -19.92 -6.55 -14.97
C LEU A 100 -19.12 -7.16 -13.83
N LEU A 101 -17.96 -6.59 -13.57
CA LEU A 101 -17.18 -6.82 -12.38
C LEU A 101 -17.39 -5.66 -11.42
N PHE A 102 -17.91 -5.93 -10.23
CA PHE A 102 -18.19 -4.92 -9.22
C PHE A 102 -17.66 -5.34 -7.85
N SER A 103 -17.37 -4.38 -6.97
CA SER A 103 -17.06 -4.70 -5.58
C SER A 103 -18.34 -4.82 -4.75
N SER A 104 -18.57 -6.00 -4.18
CA SER A 104 -19.69 -6.31 -3.26
C SER A 104 -19.69 -5.44 -2.00
N ASP A 105 -18.56 -4.82 -1.66
CA ASP A 105 -18.47 -3.85 -0.56
C ASP A 105 -19.13 -2.50 -0.87
N LYS A 106 -19.30 -2.17 -2.16
CA LYS A 106 -19.74 -0.84 -2.61
C LYS A 106 -21.10 -0.87 -3.30
N THR A 107 -21.45 -1.97 -3.95
CA THR A 107 -22.69 -2.10 -4.70
C THR A 107 -23.17 -3.55 -4.72
N THR A 108 -24.46 -3.74 -5.02
CA THR A 108 -25.08 -5.06 -5.14
C THR A 108 -25.66 -5.24 -6.55
N LYS A 109 -25.86 -6.49 -6.96
CA LYS A 109 -26.51 -6.86 -8.22
C LYS A 109 -27.87 -6.17 -8.44
N GLU A 110 -28.69 -6.04 -7.40
CA GLU A 110 -29.97 -5.34 -7.47
C GLU A 110 -29.81 -3.83 -7.71
N THR A 111 -28.77 -3.23 -7.12
CA THR A 111 -28.47 -1.81 -7.30
C THR A 111 -27.97 -1.54 -8.71
N LEU A 112 -27.13 -2.42 -9.25
CA LEU A 112 -26.67 -2.37 -10.64
C LEU A 112 -27.83 -2.53 -11.62
N ALA A 113 -28.73 -3.49 -11.39
CA ALA A 113 -29.92 -3.67 -12.22
C ALA A 113 -30.81 -2.41 -12.23
N LYS A 114 -31.01 -1.78 -11.07
CA LYS A 114 -31.74 -0.50 -10.95
C LYS A 114 -31.01 0.66 -11.63
N ALA A 115 -29.68 0.69 -11.61
CA ALA A 115 -28.92 1.72 -12.30
C ALA A 115 -29.07 1.57 -13.82
N LEU A 116 -28.99 0.34 -14.34
CA LEU A 116 -29.22 0.05 -15.75
C LEU A 116 -30.66 0.39 -16.18
N ASP A 117 -31.66 0.10 -15.35
CA ASP A 117 -33.05 0.46 -15.58
C ASP A 117 -33.25 1.98 -15.68
N LYS A 118 -32.59 2.75 -14.80
CA LYS A 118 -32.58 4.24 -14.86
C LYS A 118 -31.93 4.79 -16.14
N LEU A 119 -30.99 4.06 -16.73
CA LEU A 119 -30.38 4.41 -18.01
C LEU A 119 -31.28 4.06 -19.21
N GLY A 120 -32.43 3.40 -18.95
CA GLY A 120 -33.39 2.97 -19.97
C GLY A 120 -33.14 1.55 -20.51
N TYR A 121 -32.29 0.76 -19.84
CA TYR A 121 -31.94 -0.60 -20.24
C TYR A 121 -32.35 -1.58 -19.14
N PRO A 122 -33.55 -2.18 -19.21
CA PRO A 122 -34.01 -3.13 -18.20
C PRO A 122 -33.11 -4.36 -18.21
N ALA A 123 -32.31 -4.50 -17.16
CA ALA A 123 -31.32 -5.56 -17.01
C ALA A 123 -31.90 -6.73 -16.21
N LYS A 124 -31.93 -7.92 -16.82
CA LYS A 124 -32.32 -9.15 -16.12
C LYS A 124 -31.09 -9.92 -15.70
N GLU A 125 -30.93 -10.14 -14.40
CA GLU A 125 -29.85 -10.97 -13.87
C GLU A 125 -30.02 -12.39 -14.42
N ILE A 126 -28.99 -12.90 -15.11
CA ILE A 126 -28.94 -14.30 -15.47
C ILE A 126 -27.80 -14.93 -14.70
N VAL A 127 -28.13 -15.96 -13.92
CA VAL A 127 -27.11 -16.84 -13.36
C VAL A 127 -26.58 -17.64 -14.54
N PRO A 128 -25.28 -17.60 -14.86
CA PRO A 128 -24.73 -18.50 -15.84
C PRO A 128 -24.90 -19.93 -15.29
N GLU A 129 -26.00 -20.56 -15.69
CA GLU A 129 -26.22 -21.99 -15.49
C GLU A 129 -25.08 -22.67 -16.24
N ALA A 130 -24.21 -23.35 -15.49
CA ALA A 130 -23.03 -24.02 -16.05
C ALA A 130 -23.40 -24.78 -17.34
N PRO A 131 -22.60 -24.65 -18.42
CA PRO A 131 -22.96 -25.22 -19.71
C PRO A 131 -23.25 -26.71 -19.55
N LYS A 132 -24.49 -27.10 -19.87
CA LYS A 132 -24.88 -28.52 -19.94
C LYS A 132 -24.00 -29.16 -21.03
N LYS A 133 -23.10 -29.99 -20.56
CA LYS A 133 -22.13 -30.79 -21.32
C LYS A 133 -22.82 -31.74 -22.28
#